data_AF-A0A379EW25-F1
#
_entry.id   AF-A0A379EW25-F1
#
_cell.length_a   1.000
_cell.length_b   1.000
_cell.length_c   1.000
_cell.angle_alpha   90.00
_cell.angle_beta   90.00
_cell.angle_gamma   90.00
#
_symmetry.space_group_name_H-M   'P 1'
#
loop_
_entity.id
_entity.type
_entity.pdbx_description
1 polymer ?
#
loop_
_entity_poly.entity_id
_entity_poly.type
_entity_poly.pdbx_seq_one_letter_code
_entity_poly.pdbx_strand_id
1 'polypeptide(L)'
;MMNPITQMKVAKSTTEPNKLFKAKLEGYLSDGKPTLTLGKGNGLYVLYTQINRQFQLIKDSNQRCFNEFPDCYHHKIKLAKECDDLAERLSKGLLMMEELAEGKTLSKEQKGQIKAFMRGAKYLISKLQGVSFNVDEIQGGGNE
;
A
#
# COMPACT_ATOMS: atom_id res chain seq x y z
N MET A 1 21.41 -35.89 39.24
CA MET A 1 21.79 -35.31 37.94
C MET A 1 20.50 -34.91 37.23
N MET A 2 20.23 -33.61 37.08
CA MET A 2 19.00 -33.09 36.44
C MET A 2 19.33 -32.51 35.07
N ASN A 3 18.48 -32.82 34.09
CA ASN A 3 18.67 -32.63 32.65
C ASN A 3 18.36 -31.16 32.21
N PRO A 4 19.14 -30.50 31.32
CA PRO A 4 19.00 -29.06 31.06
C PRO A 4 17.86 -28.59 30.12
N ILE A 5 16.88 -29.44 29.77
CA ILE A 5 16.00 -29.19 28.60
C ILE A 5 14.64 -28.53 28.94
N THR A 6 14.38 -28.08 30.18
CA THR A 6 13.01 -27.69 30.58
C THR A 6 12.78 -26.19 30.85
N GLN A 7 13.54 -25.25 30.27
CA GLN A 7 13.25 -23.80 30.46
C GLN A 7 13.33 -22.89 29.23
N MET A 8 13.11 -23.41 28.02
CA MET A 8 12.67 -22.54 26.91
C MET A 8 11.18 -22.24 27.06
N LYS A 9 10.84 -21.35 28.01
CA LYS A 9 9.57 -20.61 27.96
C LYS A 9 9.60 -19.82 26.67
N VAL A 10 8.79 -20.25 25.70
CA VAL A 10 8.47 -19.50 24.49
C VAL A 10 7.93 -18.14 24.94
N ALA A 11 8.77 -17.12 24.85
CA ALA A 11 8.34 -15.74 24.91
C ALA A 11 7.46 -15.52 23.68
N LYS A 12 6.14 -15.57 23.86
CA LYS A 12 5.19 -14.96 22.93
C LYS A 12 5.50 -13.46 22.95
N SER A 13 6.40 -13.02 22.08
CA SER A 13 6.52 -11.60 21.74
C SER A 13 5.37 -11.25 20.81
N THR A 14 4.17 -11.17 21.37
CA THR A 14 3.07 -10.44 20.75
C THR A 14 3.38 -8.96 20.98
N THR A 15 4.36 -8.44 20.26
CA THR A 15 4.69 -7.01 20.31
C THR A 15 3.59 -6.31 19.52
N GLU A 16 2.59 -5.76 20.21
CA GLU A 16 1.71 -4.78 19.58
C GLU A 16 2.58 -3.71 18.89
N PRO A 17 2.25 -3.31 17.64
CA PRO A 17 3.00 -2.28 16.97
C PRO A 17 2.99 -1.01 17.83
N ASN A 18 4.16 -0.41 18.03
CA ASN A 18 4.35 0.87 18.74
C ASN A 18 3.30 1.89 18.25
N LYS A 19 2.69 2.65 19.17
CA LYS A 19 1.66 3.66 18.86
C LYS A 19 2.10 4.62 17.74
N LEU A 20 3.39 4.96 17.67
CA LEU A 20 3.98 5.78 16.61
C LEU A 20 3.98 5.06 15.24
N PHE A 21 4.26 3.76 15.23
CA PHE A 21 4.24 2.94 14.03
C PHE A 21 2.81 2.83 13.46
N LYS A 22 1.81 2.58 14.32
CA LYS A 22 0.39 2.52 13.90
C LYS A 22 -0.04 3.83 13.26
N ALA A 23 0.24 4.98 13.90
CA ALA A 23 -0.12 6.29 13.37
C ALA A 23 0.55 6.61 12.02
N LYS A 24 1.80 6.19 11.83
CA LYS A 24 2.55 6.44 10.59
C LYS A 24 2.11 5.51 9.45
N LEU A 25 1.75 4.27 9.78
CA LEU A 25 1.12 3.33 8.84
C LEU A 25 -0.24 3.85 8.38
N GLU A 26 -1.08 4.30 9.32
CA GLU A 26 -2.36 4.92 9.01
C GLU A 26 -2.19 6.13 8.09
N GLY A 27 -1.20 7.00 8.35
CA GLY A 27 -0.87 8.13 7.46
C GLY A 27 -0.60 7.71 6.00
N TYR A 28 0.18 6.64 5.79
CA TYR A 28 0.45 6.12 4.45
C TYR A 28 -0.79 5.56 3.76
N LEU A 29 -1.72 5.01 4.53
CA LEU A 29 -2.94 4.42 4.01
C LEU A 29 -4.04 5.50 3.82
N SER A 30 -4.06 6.55 4.64
CA SER A 30 -5.10 7.59 4.64
C SER A 30 -4.90 8.70 3.61
N ASP A 31 -3.68 8.88 3.09
CA ASP A 31 -3.39 9.76 1.94
C ASP A 31 -4.06 9.27 0.63
N GLY A 32 -4.82 8.17 0.69
CA GLY A 32 -5.42 7.43 -0.40
C GLY A 32 -6.63 8.05 -1.09
N LYS A 33 -7.07 9.30 -0.81
CA LYS A 33 -7.92 10.00 -1.78
C LYS A 33 -7.03 10.30 -2.99
N PRO A 34 -7.21 9.63 -4.13
CA PRO A 34 -6.36 9.88 -5.27
C PRO A 34 -6.78 11.24 -5.82
N THR A 35 -6.10 12.31 -5.41
CA THR A 35 -6.28 13.60 -6.07
C THR A 35 -5.89 13.37 -7.53
N LEU A 36 -6.88 13.30 -8.41
CA LEU A 36 -6.73 13.14 -9.87
C LEU A 36 -6.02 14.35 -10.52
N THR A 37 -5.33 15.18 -9.74
CA THR A 37 -4.57 16.31 -10.25
C THR A 37 -3.29 15.79 -10.86
N LEU A 38 -3.23 15.87 -12.19
CA LEU A 38 -2.04 15.76 -13.05
C LEU A 38 -0.93 16.78 -12.70
N GLY A 39 -0.99 17.45 -11.55
CA GLY A 39 -0.08 18.49 -11.13
C GLY A 39 0.18 18.42 -9.63
N LYS A 40 1.48 18.30 -9.29
CA LYS A 40 2.09 18.42 -7.95
C LYS A 40 1.95 17.21 -7.02
N GLY A 41 2.72 16.15 -7.30
CA GLY A 41 3.06 15.13 -6.32
C GLY A 41 3.60 13.86 -6.96
N ASN A 42 4.89 13.58 -6.85
CA ASN A 42 5.64 12.50 -7.53
C ASN A 42 5.77 12.60 -9.07
N GLY A 43 6.96 13.00 -9.54
CA GLY A 43 7.32 12.95 -10.97
C GLY A 43 7.21 11.57 -11.62
N LEU A 44 7.11 10.49 -10.83
CA LEU A 44 6.85 9.13 -11.33
C LEU A 44 5.51 9.03 -12.07
N TYR A 45 4.51 9.84 -11.69
CA TYR A 45 3.25 9.91 -12.45
C TYR A 45 3.47 10.39 -13.89
N VAL A 46 4.41 11.31 -14.11
CA VAL A 46 4.75 11.80 -15.46
C VAL A 46 5.61 10.78 -16.21
N LEU A 47 6.50 10.08 -15.51
CA LEU A 47 7.45 9.13 -16.11
C LEU A 47 6.79 7.80 -16.50
N TYR A 48 5.83 7.30 -15.72
CA TYR A 48 5.24 5.97 -15.89
C TYR A 48 3.87 6.00 -16.56
N THR A 49 3.80 6.64 -17.73
CA THR A 49 2.55 6.79 -18.52
C THR A 49 1.88 5.45 -18.85
N GLN A 50 2.66 4.43 -19.24
CA GLN A 50 2.13 3.11 -19.58
C GLN A 50 1.61 2.34 -18.36
N ILE A 51 2.31 2.42 -17.22
CA ILE A 51 1.85 1.78 -15.97
C ILE A 51 0.58 2.48 -15.48
N ASN A 52 0.54 3.81 -15.51
CA ASN A 52 -0.67 4.57 -15.19
C ASN A 52 -1.86 4.11 -16.04
N ARG A 53 -1.64 3.89 -17.34
CA ARG A 53 -2.68 3.40 -18.25
C ARG A 53 -3.20 2.02 -17.83
N GLN A 54 -2.34 1.10 -17.40
CA GLN A 54 -2.78 -0.21 -16.92
C GLN A 54 -3.70 -0.09 -15.70
N PHE A 55 -3.36 0.75 -14.73
CA PHE A 55 -4.24 1.02 -13.59
C PHE A 55 -5.56 1.67 -14.00
N GLN A 56 -5.56 2.55 -15.00
CA GLN A 56 -6.81 3.12 -15.53
C GLN A 56 -7.67 2.06 -16.21
N LEU A 57 -7.08 1.18 -17.03
CA LEU A 57 -7.80 0.09 -17.69
C LEU A 57 -8.44 -0.87 -16.67
N ILE A 58 -7.80 -1.10 -15.53
CA ILE A 58 -8.38 -1.86 -14.42
C ILE A 58 -9.65 -1.18 -13.90
N LYS A 59 -9.61 0.14 -13.67
CA LYS A 59 -10.78 0.90 -13.20
C LYS A 59 -11.92 0.90 -14.22
N ASP A 60 -11.59 1.12 -15.50
CA ASP A 60 -12.57 1.06 -16.59
C ASP A 60 -13.22 -0.33 -16.67
N SER A 61 -12.41 -1.40 -16.48
CA SER A 61 -12.89 -2.77 -16.41
C SER A 61 -13.76 -3.05 -15.19
N ASN A 62 -13.48 -2.43 -14.04
CA ASN A 62 -14.33 -2.53 -12.86
C ASN A 62 -15.71 -1.93 -13.15
N GLN A 63 -15.77 -0.71 -13.71
CA GLN A 63 -17.04 -0.09 -14.06
C GLN A 63 -17.86 -0.93 -15.06
N ARG A 64 -17.22 -1.42 -16.12
CA ARG A 64 -17.88 -2.28 -17.11
C ARG A 64 -18.42 -3.57 -16.48
N CYS A 65 -17.63 -4.22 -15.62
CA CYS A 65 -18.07 -5.43 -14.93
C CYS A 65 -19.30 -5.19 -14.06
N PHE A 66 -19.38 -4.02 -13.39
CA PHE A 66 -20.55 -3.67 -12.59
C PHE A 66 -21.81 -3.51 -13.46
N ASN A 67 -21.67 -2.83 -14.60
CA ASN A 67 -22.78 -2.52 -15.48
C ASN A 67 -23.26 -3.74 -16.29
N GLU A 68 -22.33 -4.56 -16.79
CA GLU A 68 -22.62 -5.62 -17.75
C GLU A 68 -22.70 -7.02 -17.09
N PHE A 69 -22.00 -7.22 -15.97
CA PHE A 69 -21.85 -8.54 -15.34
C PHE A 69 -21.92 -8.47 -13.79
N PRO A 70 -23.03 -7.97 -13.20
CA PRO A 70 -23.13 -7.74 -11.77
C PRO A 70 -22.92 -8.99 -10.92
N ASP A 71 -23.37 -10.17 -11.37
CA ASP A 71 -23.18 -11.44 -10.65
C ASP A 71 -21.70 -11.85 -10.52
N CYS A 72 -20.87 -11.40 -11.47
CA CYS A 72 -19.43 -11.67 -11.49
C CYS A 72 -18.61 -10.60 -10.75
N TYR A 73 -19.25 -9.56 -10.19
CA TYR A 73 -18.55 -8.42 -9.59
C TYR A 73 -17.74 -8.80 -8.34
N HIS A 74 -18.04 -9.93 -7.70
CA HIS A 74 -17.29 -10.46 -6.56
C HIS A 74 -15.79 -10.67 -6.86
N HIS A 75 -15.41 -10.89 -8.13
CA HIS A 75 -14.00 -10.92 -8.53
C HIS A 75 -13.31 -9.56 -8.43
N LYS A 76 -14.04 -8.45 -8.66
CA LYS A 76 -13.52 -7.08 -8.50
C LYS A 76 -13.36 -6.71 -7.02
N ILE A 77 -14.30 -7.16 -6.18
CA ILE A 77 -14.17 -7.06 -4.72
C ILE A 77 -12.92 -7.82 -4.24
N LYS A 78 -12.66 -9.01 -4.79
CA LYS A 78 -11.45 -9.76 -4.46
C LYS A 78 -10.18 -9.01 -4.88
N LEU A 79 -10.17 -8.45 -6.09
CA LEU A 79 -9.06 -7.62 -6.58
C LEU A 79 -8.80 -6.41 -5.66
N ALA A 80 -9.84 -5.72 -5.18
CA ALA A 80 -9.72 -4.61 -4.24
C ALA A 80 -9.01 -5.04 -2.94
N LYS A 81 -9.45 -6.16 -2.35
CA LYS A 81 -8.82 -6.74 -1.14
C LYS A 81 -7.35 -7.14 -1.36
N GLU A 82 -7.04 -7.72 -2.52
CA GLU A 82 -5.66 -8.06 -2.90
C GLU A 82 -4.79 -6.79 -3.07
N CYS A 83 -5.35 -5.70 -3.63
CA CYS A 83 -4.66 -4.42 -3.73
C CYS A 83 -4.38 -3.80 -2.35
N ASP A 84 -5.34 -3.84 -1.43
CA ASP A 84 -5.17 -3.31 -0.07
C ASP A 84 -4.13 -4.10 0.74
N ASP A 85 -4.17 -5.44 0.70
CA ASP A 85 -3.15 -6.27 1.37
C ASP A 85 -1.74 -5.95 0.83
N LEU A 86 -1.60 -5.79 -0.50
CA LEU A 86 -0.30 -5.44 -1.08
C LEU A 86 0.15 -4.03 -0.71
N ALA A 87 -0.77 -3.05 -0.70
CA ALA A 87 -0.49 -1.67 -0.27
C ALA A 87 -0.06 -1.62 1.20
N GLU A 88 -0.71 -2.41 2.08
CA GLU A 88 -0.35 -2.50 3.49
C GLU A 88 1.05 -3.10 3.69
N ARG A 89 1.37 -4.20 2.98
CA ARG A 89 2.71 -4.82 3.02
C ARG A 89 3.81 -3.86 2.56
N LEU A 90 3.57 -3.13 1.46
CA LEU A 90 4.50 -2.12 0.97
C LEU A 90 4.68 -0.98 1.99
N SER A 91 3.60 -0.56 2.64
CA SER A 91 3.63 0.49 3.67
C SER A 91 4.43 0.04 4.91
N LYS A 92 4.26 -1.20 5.35
CA LYS A 92 5.09 -1.80 6.42
C LYS A 92 6.58 -1.83 6.06
N GLY A 93 6.91 -2.22 4.83
CA GLY A 93 8.30 -2.22 4.34
C GLY A 93 8.90 -0.81 4.25
N LEU A 94 8.10 0.18 3.81
CA LEU A 94 8.49 1.59 3.77
C LEU A 94 8.83 2.11 5.17
N LEU A 95 7.97 1.84 6.15
CA LEU A 95 8.19 2.20 7.56
C LEU A 95 9.47 1.58 8.12
N MET A 96 9.66 0.28 7.90
CA MET A 96 10.87 -0.42 8.35
C MET A 96 12.14 0.19 7.74
N MET A 97 12.11 0.59 6.46
CA MET A 97 13.25 1.24 5.82
C MET A 97 13.54 2.63 6.39
N GLU A 98 12.51 3.39 6.76
CA GLU A 98 12.67 4.69 7.43
C GLU A 98 13.29 4.51 8.82
N GLU A 99 12.78 3.57 9.61
CA GLU A 99 13.31 3.25 10.95
C GLU A 99 14.77 2.76 10.87
N LEU A 100 15.10 1.92 9.89
CA LEU A 100 16.46 1.43 9.70
C LEU A 100 17.43 2.50 9.20
N ALA A 101 16.93 3.55 8.54
CA ALA A 101 17.73 4.68 8.07
C ALA A 101 17.93 5.75 9.15
N GLU A 102 17.05 5.79 10.14
CA GLU A 102 17.09 6.74 11.25
C GLU A 102 18.37 6.58 12.07
N GLY A 103 18.99 7.70 12.44
CA GLY A 103 20.21 7.71 13.26
C GLY A 103 21.49 7.20 12.56
N LYS A 104 21.43 6.74 11.30
CA LYS A 104 22.61 6.26 10.57
C LYS A 104 23.28 7.38 9.75
N THR A 105 24.62 7.38 9.79
CA THR A 105 25.42 8.20 8.88
C THR A 105 25.48 7.54 7.50
N LEU A 106 24.58 7.96 6.62
CA LEU A 106 24.47 7.43 5.26
C LEU A 106 25.27 8.25 4.25
N SER A 107 25.89 7.57 3.29
CA SER A 107 26.54 8.20 2.14
C SER A 107 25.52 8.94 1.25
N LYS A 108 26.00 9.84 0.39
CA LYS A 108 25.13 10.56 -0.58
C LYS A 108 24.38 9.58 -1.49
N GLU A 109 25.06 8.53 -1.93
CA GLU A 109 24.49 7.49 -2.79
C GLU A 109 23.39 6.70 -2.07
N GLN A 110 23.67 6.24 -0.84
CA GLN A 110 22.68 5.52 -0.02
C GLN A 110 21.43 6.36 0.26
N LYS A 111 21.60 7.66 0.56
CA LYS A 111 20.48 8.61 0.70
C LYS A 111 19.67 8.74 -0.59
N GLY A 112 20.34 8.72 -1.74
CA GLY A 112 19.70 8.73 -3.06
C GLY A 112 18.87 7.46 -3.31
N GLN A 113 19.45 6.29 -3.03
CA GLN A 113 18.79 4.99 -3.17
C GLN A 113 17.55 4.85 -2.27
N ILE A 114 17.66 5.23 -0.99
CA ILE A 114 16.51 5.23 -0.05
C ILE A 114 15.40 6.14 -0.57
N LYS A 115 15.73 7.38 -0.99
CA LYS A 115 14.73 8.30 -1.53
C LYS A 115 14.07 7.76 -2.81
N ALA A 116 14.84 7.12 -3.70
CA ALA A 116 14.30 6.52 -4.92
C ALA A 116 13.34 5.36 -4.60
N PHE A 117 13.75 4.46 -3.71
CA PHE A 117 12.90 3.36 -3.21
C PHE A 117 11.60 3.88 -2.60
N MET A 118 11.70 4.85 -1.67
CA MET A 118 10.52 5.40 -0.99
C MET A 118 9.54 6.06 -1.97
N ARG A 119 10.04 6.77 -2.98
CA ARG A 119 9.19 7.36 -4.03
C ARG A 119 8.48 6.29 -4.86
N GLY A 120 9.20 5.24 -5.27
CA GLY A 120 8.63 4.12 -6.02
C GLY A 120 7.55 3.38 -5.23
N ALA A 121 7.84 3.06 -3.96
CA ALA A 121 6.89 2.41 -3.06
C ALA A 121 5.63 3.26 -2.85
N LYS A 122 5.77 4.55 -2.53
CA LYS A 122 4.63 5.48 -2.37
C LYS A 122 3.78 5.59 -3.64
N TYR A 123 4.43 5.62 -4.81
CA TYR A 123 3.71 5.61 -6.09
C TYR A 123 2.88 4.33 -6.26
N LEU A 124 3.46 3.15 -6.02
CA LEU A 124 2.73 1.88 -6.17
C LEU A 124 1.61 1.74 -5.14
N ILE A 125 1.85 2.08 -3.88
CA ILE A 125 0.82 2.09 -2.81
C ILE A 125 -0.38 2.93 -3.27
N SER A 126 -0.14 4.17 -3.72
CA SER A 126 -1.20 5.06 -4.21
C SER A 126 -1.98 4.47 -5.41
N LYS A 127 -1.31 3.76 -6.32
CA LYS A 127 -1.99 3.10 -7.45
C LYS A 127 -2.86 1.92 -7.04
N LEU A 128 -2.38 1.09 -6.12
CA LEU A 128 -3.11 -0.06 -5.59
C LEU A 128 -4.35 0.40 -4.81
N GLN A 129 -4.18 1.36 -3.90
CA GLN A 129 -5.30 1.94 -3.16
C GLN A 129 -6.30 2.63 -4.08
N GLY A 130 -5.83 3.29 -5.15
CA GLY A 130 -6.71 3.89 -6.14
C GLY A 130 -7.58 2.88 -6.91
N VAL A 131 -7.20 1.59 -6.97
CA VAL A 131 -8.05 0.51 -7.50
C VAL A 131 -9.06 0.05 -6.46
N SER A 132 -8.62 -0.16 -5.21
CA SER A 132 -9.52 -0.54 -4.12
C SER A 132 -10.63 0.49 -3.90
N PHE A 133 -10.24 1.76 -3.75
CA PHE A 133 -11.16 2.89 -3.62
C PHE A 133 -12.15 2.99 -4.79
N ASN A 134 -11.71 2.73 -6.02
CA ASN A 134 -12.61 2.74 -7.18
C ASN A 134 -13.68 1.64 -7.10
N VAL A 135 -13.35 0.45 -6.61
CA VAL A 135 -14.34 -0.62 -6.41
C VAL A 135 -15.34 -0.22 -5.32
N ASP A 136 -14.85 0.33 -4.21
CA ASP A 136 -15.70 0.81 -3.11
C ASP A 136 -16.66 1.93 -3.57
N GLU A 137 -16.18 2.89 -4.38
CA GLU A 137 -17.02 3.96 -4.95
C GLU A 137 -18.11 3.39 -5.85
N ILE A 138 -17.78 2.43 -6.73
CA ILE A 138 -18.75 1.80 -7.62
C ILE A 138 -19.83 1.05 -6.83
N GLN A 139 -19.46 0.36 -5.75
CA GLN A 139 -20.42 -0.34 -4.89
C GLN A 139 -21.24 0.61 -4.00
N GLY A 140 -20.62 1.67 -3.49
CA GLY A 140 -21.25 2.64 -2.59
C GLY A 140 -22.17 3.63 -3.30
N GLY A 141 -21.93 3.91 -4.59
CA GLY A 141 -22.72 4.83 -5.42
C GLY A 141 -24.06 4.29 -5.92
N GLY A 142 -24.50 3.10 -5.48
CA GLY A 142 -25.81 2.50 -5.81
C GLY A 142 -26.93 2.80 -4.80
N ASN A 143 -26.68 3.64 -3.79
CA ASN A 143 -27.63 4.02 -2.74
C ASN A 143 -28.03 5.52 -2.81
N GLU A 144 -28.30 6.03 -4.01
CA GLU A 144 -29.00 7.31 -4.22
C GLU A 144 -30.18 7.12 -5.18
#